data_AF-A0A2U8FUR8-F1
#
_entry.id   AF-A0A2U8FUR8-F1
#
_cell.length_a   1.000
_cell.length_b   1.000
_cell.length_c   1.000
_cell.angle_alpha   90.00
_cell.angle_beta   90.00
_cell.angle_gamma   90.00
#
_symmetry.space_group_name_H-M   'P 1'
#
loop_
_entity.id
_entity.type
_entity.pdbx_description
1 polymer ?
#
loop_
_entity_poly.entity_id
_entity_poly.type
_entity_poly.pdbx_seq_one_letter_code
_entity_poly.pdbx_strand_id
1 'polypeptide(L)'
;MVNNIVPVCTVEEVREEFRRRGISVSDWARRQGVSAQLTYRILSGRTLGLRGQSHTICVLLGLKPGVICSANDLKFAHARGASADAPREKDDDRPTQPC
;
A
#
# COMPACT_ATOMS: atom_id res chain seq x y z
N MET A 1 -10.55 2.88 6.82
CA MET A 1 -9.97 2.81 8.18
C MET A 1 -8.46 2.86 8.03
N VAL A 2 -7.81 3.92 8.51
CA VAL A 2 -6.34 4.05 8.46
C VAL A 2 -5.75 3.18 9.57
N ASN A 3 -5.18 2.02 9.20
CA ASN A 3 -4.52 1.15 10.16
C ASN A 3 -3.18 1.78 10.58
N ASN A 4 -3.13 2.31 11.79
CA ASN A 4 -1.92 2.82 12.41
C ASN A 4 -1.16 1.65 13.05
N ILE A 5 -0.23 1.03 12.31
CA ILE A 5 0.54 -0.12 12.79
C ILE A 5 1.84 0.40 13.42
N VAL A 6 1.91 0.29 14.75
CA VAL A 6 3.16 0.45 15.53
C VAL A 6 3.17 -0.66 16.58
N PRO A 7 3.94 -1.72 16.34
CA PRO A 7 5.06 -2.03 17.22
C PRO A 7 6.36 -2.11 16.42
N VAL A 8 7.49 -1.80 17.06
CA VAL A 8 8.84 -2.06 16.52
C VAL A 8 9.21 -3.46 17.00
N CYS A 9 8.87 -4.48 16.21
CA CYS A 9 9.33 -5.84 16.45
C CYS A 9 10.60 -6.09 15.64
N THR A 10 11.50 -6.89 16.19
CA THR A 10 12.71 -7.34 15.51
C THR A 10 12.40 -8.42 14.48
N VAL A 11 13.31 -8.61 13.53
CA VAL A 11 13.17 -9.63 12.49
C VAL A 11 13.07 -11.05 13.08
N GLU A 12 13.82 -11.32 14.15
CA GLU A 12 13.74 -12.58 14.88
C GLU A 12 12.38 -12.81 15.53
N GLU A 13 11.79 -11.79 16.16
CA GLU A 13 10.44 -11.88 16.73
C GLU A 13 9.39 -12.17 15.65
N VAL A 14 9.51 -11.53 14.48
CA VAL A 14 8.62 -11.81 13.36
C VAL A 14 8.73 -13.27 12.91
N ARG A 15 9.96 -13.81 12.82
CA ARG A 15 10.19 -15.22 12.47
C ARG A 15 9.63 -16.16 13.53
N GLU A 16 9.78 -15.81 14.80
CA GLU A 16 9.24 -16.59 15.89
C GLU A 16 7.72 -16.58 15.88
N GLU A 17 7.09 -15.45 15.56
CA GLU A 17 5.64 -15.35 15.45
C GLU A 17 5.10 -16.19 14.28
N PHE A 18 5.84 -16.26 13.16
CA PHE A 18 5.53 -17.19 12.08
C PHE A 18 5.61 -18.65 12.54
N ARG A 19 6.65 -19.03 13.30
CA ARG A 19 6.78 -20.39 13.86
C ARG A 19 5.68 -20.70 14.85
N ARG A 20 5.41 -19.79 15.79
CA ARG A 20 4.39 -19.91 16.84
C ARG A 20 3.00 -20.12 16.27
N ARG A 21 2.70 -19.46 15.14
CA ARG A 21 1.41 -19.59 14.42
C ARG A 21 1.39 -20.74 13.41
N GLY A 22 2.54 -21.34 13.09
CA GLY A 22 2.65 -22.37 12.07
C GLY A 22 2.40 -21.87 10.64
N ILE A 23 2.58 -20.57 10.38
CA ILE A 23 2.31 -19.96 9.06
C ILE A 23 3.63 -19.83 8.30
N SER A 24 3.67 -20.35 7.07
CA SER A 24 4.83 -20.15 6.20
C SER A 24 4.88 -18.73 5.65
N VAL A 25 6.08 -18.17 5.51
CA VAL A 25 6.30 -16.83 4.94
C VAL A 25 5.71 -16.73 3.52
N SER A 26 5.81 -17.81 2.74
CA SER A 26 5.26 -17.87 1.38
C SER A 26 3.72 -17.83 1.36
N ASP A 27 3.07 -18.54 2.29
CA ASP A 27 1.61 -18.54 2.40
C ASP A 27 1.09 -17.17 2.88
N TRP A 28 1.75 -16.60 3.89
CA TRP A 28 1.47 -15.24 4.35
C TRP A 28 1.60 -14.22 3.22
N ALA A 29 2.69 -14.28 2.45
CA ALA A 29 2.93 -13.37 1.34
C ALA A 29 1.84 -13.46 0.26
N ARG A 30 1.41 -14.68 -0.08
CA ARG A 30 0.29 -14.92 -1.02
C ARG A 30 -1.02 -14.31 -0.52
N ARG A 31 -1.34 -14.49 0.76
CA ARG A 31 -2.56 -13.91 1.37
C ARG A 31 -2.57 -12.39 1.38
N GLN A 32 -1.40 -11.78 1.57
CA GLN A 32 -1.25 -10.32 1.56
C GLN A 32 -1.05 -9.73 0.15
N GLY A 33 -0.92 -10.57 -0.89
CA GLY A 33 -0.67 -10.11 -2.26
C GLY A 33 0.73 -9.55 -2.49
N VAL A 34 1.71 -9.97 -1.67
CA VAL A 34 3.11 -9.51 -1.75
C VAL A 34 4.05 -10.63 -2.20
N SER A 35 5.24 -10.28 -2.68
CA SER A 35 6.22 -11.27 -3.15
C SER A 35 6.96 -11.94 -1.99
N ALA A 36 6.86 -13.26 -1.89
CA ALA A 36 7.56 -14.06 -0.87
C ALA A 36 9.08 -13.87 -0.92
N GLN A 37 9.67 -13.76 -2.12
CA GLN A 37 11.11 -13.53 -2.28
C GLN A 37 11.53 -12.19 -1.68
N LEU A 38 10.69 -11.16 -1.85
CA LEU A 38 10.92 -9.84 -1.28
C LEU A 38 10.79 -9.87 0.25
N THR A 39 9.83 -10.63 0.78
CA THR A 39 9.68 -10.85 2.23
C THR A 39 10.93 -11.50 2.82
N TYR A 40 11.48 -12.55 2.20
CA TYR A 40 12.73 -13.16 2.65
C TYR A 40 13.93 -12.20 2.59
N ARG A 41 14.00 -11.32 1.58
CA ARG A 41 15.04 -10.29 1.50
C ARG A 41 14.97 -9.28 2.64
N ILE A 42 13.77 -8.96 3.12
CA ILE A 42 13.55 -8.07 4.26
C ILE A 42 13.92 -8.79 5.56
N LEU A 43 13.46 -10.04 5.72
CA LEU A 43 13.80 -10.88 6.88
C LEU A 43 15.28 -11.28 6.94
N SER A 44 16.07 -11.06 5.89
CA SER A 44 17.52 -11.26 5.91
C SER A 44 18.29 -9.96 6.11
N GLY A 45 17.62 -8.82 6.31
CA GLY A 45 18.25 -7.51 6.49
C GLY A 45 18.89 -6.94 5.22
N ARG A 46 18.71 -7.57 4.06
CA ARG A 46 19.37 -7.18 2.80
C ARG A 46 18.68 -6.00 2.11
N THR A 47 17.51 -5.58 2.57
CA THR A 47 16.73 -4.49 1.96
C THR A 47 15.95 -3.74 3.03
N LEU A 48 16.22 -2.43 3.15
CA LEU A 48 15.63 -1.54 4.16
C LEU A 48 14.16 -1.17 3.91
N GLY A 49 13.63 -1.52 2.73
CA GLY A 49 12.22 -1.35 2.40
C GLY A 49 11.74 0.10 2.42
N LEU A 50 12.45 1.00 1.73
CA LEU A 50 12.13 2.43 1.75
C LEU A 50 10.85 2.82 0.97
N ARG A 51 10.43 2.02 -0.01
CA ARG A 51 9.30 2.34 -0.88
C ARG A 51 8.68 1.10 -1.54
N GLY A 52 7.45 1.26 -2.03
CA GLY A 52 6.70 0.25 -2.77
C GLY A 52 6.38 -1.00 -1.93
N GLN A 53 6.36 -2.16 -2.60
CA GLN A 53 6.05 -3.45 -1.99
C GLN A 53 6.93 -3.77 -0.76
N SER A 54 8.20 -3.38 -0.77
CA SER A 54 9.08 -3.62 0.38
C SER A 54 8.67 -2.82 1.61
N HIS A 55 8.25 -1.56 1.44
CA HIS A 55 7.73 -0.73 2.53
C HIS A 55 6.44 -1.33 3.08
N THR A 56 5.52 -1.72 2.19
CA THR A 56 4.27 -2.39 2.56
C THR A 56 4.52 -3.64 3.40
N ILE A 57 5.47 -4.49 3.00
CA ILE A 57 5.84 -5.69 3.78
C ILE A 57 6.39 -5.30 5.16
N CYS A 58 7.31 -4.34 5.24
CA CYS A 58 7.86 -3.91 6.53
C CYS A 58 6.78 -3.38 7.48
N VAL A 59 5.81 -2.63 6.97
CA VAL A 59 4.69 -2.09 7.76
C VAL A 59 3.73 -3.21 8.16
N LEU A 60 3.39 -4.13 7.25
CA LEU A 60 2.50 -5.27 7.55
C LEU A 60 3.10 -6.22 8.59
N LEU A 61 4.42 -6.39 8.58
CA LEU A 61 5.15 -7.20 9.57
C LEU A 61 5.38 -6.48 10.90
N GLY A 62 5.10 -5.17 11.00
CA GLY A 62 5.42 -4.40 12.20
C GLY A 62 6.93 -4.25 12.43
N LEU A 63 7.72 -4.18 11.37
CA LEU A 63 9.17 -3.91 11.48
C LEU A 63 9.46 -2.41 11.54
N LYS A 64 8.57 -1.59 10.99
CA LYS A 64 8.73 -0.14 10.90
C LYS A 64 7.38 0.58 11.03
N PRO A 65 7.32 1.73 11.71
CA PRO A 65 6.15 2.61 11.66
C PRO A 65 5.98 3.15 10.23
N GLY A 66 4.80 2.97 9.66
CA GLY A 66 4.49 3.49 8.34
C GLY A 66 3.01 3.33 7.98
N VAL A 67 2.59 4.11 7.00
CA VAL A 67 1.25 4.03 6.43
C VAL A 67 1.33 3.39 5.06
N ILE A 68 0.38 2.50 4.77
CA ILE A 68 0.18 1.93 3.44
C ILE A 68 -0.84 2.82 2.74
N CYS A 69 -0.37 3.76 1.94
CA CYS A 69 -1.21 4.67 1.15
C CYS A 69 -1.16 4.27 -0.33
N SER A 70 -2.28 4.45 -1.05
CA SER A 70 -2.25 4.40 -2.51
C SER A 70 -1.62 5.69 -3.06
N ALA A 71 -1.13 5.67 -4.31
CA ALA A 71 -0.55 6.84 -4.96
C ALA A 71 -1.53 8.02 -5.03
N ASN A 72 -2.83 7.74 -5.10
CA ASN A 72 -3.89 8.76 -5.08
C ASN A 72 -4.10 9.43 -3.71
N ASP A 73 -3.65 8.79 -2.62
CA ASP A 73 -3.77 9.33 -1.27
C ASP A 73 -2.58 10.24 -0.91
N LEU A 74 -1.55 10.28 -1.77
CA LEU A 74 -0.37 11.10 -1.58
C LEU A 74 -0.69 12.58 -1.86
N LYS A 75 -1.20 13.26 -0.84
CA LYS A 75 -1.52 14.70 -0.90
C LYS A 75 -0.31 15.53 -0.49
N PHE A 76 0.32 16.18 -1.46
CA PHE A 76 1.33 17.19 -1.18
C PHE A 76 0.63 18.49 -0.81
N ALA A 77 0.73 18.93 0.44
CA ALA A 77 0.11 20.16 0.94
C ALA A 77 0.49 21.43 0.15
N HIS A 78 1.57 21.35 -0.63
CA HIS A 78 2.12 22.47 -1.41
C HIS A 78 1.62 22.46 -2.88
N ALA A 79 0.92 21.41 -3.32
CA ALA A 79 0.35 21.26 -4.66
C ALA A 79 -1.13 21.73 -4.70
N ARG A 80 -1.46 22.85 -4.05
CA ARG A 80 -2.79 23.47 -4.21
C ARG A 80 -2.90 24.05 -5.62
N GLY A 81 -3.58 23.34 -6.52
CA GLY A 81 -4.09 23.91 -7.77
C GLY A 81 -4.00 23.00 -8.99
N ALA A 82 -4.79 21.93 -9.01
CA ALA A 82 -5.26 21.34 -10.27
C ALA A 82 -6.58 20.60 -9.99
N SER A 83 -7.62 21.37 -9.71
CA SER A 83 -9.00 20.89 -9.84
C SER A 83 -9.20 20.52 -11.31
N ALA A 84 -9.07 19.24 -11.63
CA ALA A 84 -9.60 18.66 -12.86
C ALA A 84 -11.02 18.13 -12.60
N ASP A 85 -11.89 19.02 -12.11
CA ASP A 85 -13.33 18.86 -12.20
C ASP A 85 -13.75 19.70 -13.41
N ALA A 86 -13.70 19.07 -14.59
CA ALA A 86 -14.37 19.60 -15.76
C ALA A 86 -15.73 18.89 -15.84
N PRO A 87 -16.86 19.59 -15.61
CA PRO A 87 -18.16 19.09 -16.02
C PRO A 87 -18.09 18.95 -17.54
N ARG A 88 -18.20 17.73 -18.04
CA ARG A 88 -18.55 17.52 -19.46
C ARG A 88 -20.04 17.76 -19.59
N GLU A 89 -20.44 19.04 -19.57
CA GLU A 89 -21.70 19.46 -20.16
C GLU A 89 -21.55 19.24 -21.67
N LYS A 90 -22.19 18.17 -22.15
CA LYS A 90 -22.60 18.13 -23.55
C LYS A 90 -23.98 18.77 -23.56
N ASP A 91 -24.02 20.04 -23.94
CA ASP A 91 -25.24 20.68 -24.41
C ASP A 91 -25.74 19.87 -25.62
N ASP A 92 -26.65 18.93 -25.37
CA ASP A 92 -27.45 18.25 -26.40
C ASP A 92 -28.57 19.22 -26.82
N ASP A 93 -28.18 20.38 -27.34
CA ASP A 93 -29.09 21.28 -28.04
C ASP A 93 -29.19 20.77 -29.48
N ARG A 94 -29.98 19.71 -29.66
CA ARG A 94 -30.39 19.26 -30.98
C ARG A 94 -31.62 20.09 -31.38
N PRO A 95 -31.50 21.07 -32.30
CA PRO A 95 -32.69 21.70 -32.84
C PRO A 95 -33.53 20.63 -33.53
N THR A 96 -34.71 20.39 -32.97
CA THR A 96 -35.88 19.89 -33.67
C THR A 96 -35.98 20.59 -35.02
N GLN A 97 -36.08 19.82 -36.10
CA GLN A 97 -36.77 20.31 -37.28
C GLN A 97 -38.00 19.47 -37.58
N PRO A 98 -39.11 20.12 -37.96
CA PRO A 98 -40.42 19.51 -38.11
C PRO A 98 -40.67 19.04 -39.55
N CYS A 99 -41.63 18.13 -39.68
CA CYS A 99 -42.33 17.65 -40.88
C CYS A 99 -41.47 17.00 -41.97
#